data_AF-A0AAN6L8J3-F1
#
_entry.id   AF-A0AAN6L8J3-F1
#
_cell.length_a   1.000
_cell.length_b   1.000
_cell.length_c   1.000
_cell.angle_alpha   90.00
_cell.angle_beta   90.00
_cell.angle_gamma   90.00
#
_symmetry.space_group_name_H-M   'P 1'
#
loop_
_entity.id
_entity.type
_entity.pdbx_description
1 polymer ?
#
loop_
_entity_poly.entity_id
_entity_poly.type
_entity_poly.pdbx_seq_one_letter_code
_entity_poly.pdbx_strand_id
1 'polypeptide(L)'
;MYGQDLAMSLMPLPEGMPVPSQPSLSNMGNLDGIASRQYEGKHAVEITDVEPVLENMRVPVMVFQWSFAGKWYLNACYNGSLYAEGEVEALLKRTREILFKELGVDGEADA
;
A
#
# COMPACT_ATOMS: atom_id res chain seq x y z
N MET A 1 -3.07 34.42 -0.05
CA MET A 1 -4.25 33.89 0.66
C MET A 1 -3.80 32.61 1.40
N TYR A 2 -2.97 32.76 2.44
CA TYR A 2 -2.28 31.66 3.16
C TYR A 2 -2.55 31.77 4.68
N GLY A 3 -3.81 31.67 5.09
CA GLY A 3 -4.16 31.93 6.49
C GLY A 3 -5.40 31.22 7.03
N GLN A 4 -6.16 30.52 6.19
CA GLN A 4 -7.37 29.79 6.64
C GLN A 4 -7.11 28.30 6.91
N ASP A 5 -6.16 27.67 6.20
CA ASP A 5 -5.88 26.23 6.38
C ASP A 5 -5.18 25.91 7.71
N LEU A 6 -4.40 26.84 8.27
CA LEU A 6 -3.73 26.64 9.56
C LEU A 6 -4.72 26.69 10.74
N ALA A 7 -5.83 27.42 10.60
CA ALA A 7 -6.82 27.59 11.67
C ALA A 7 -7.68 26.33 11.87
N MET A 8 -7.92 25.54 10.82
CA MET A 8 -8.58 24.23 10.95
C MET A 8 -7.70 23.16 11.58
N SER A 9 -6.38 23.34 11.59
CA SER A 9 -5.41 22.41 12.19
C SER A 9 -5.32 22.48 13.71
N LEU A 10 -5.99 23.44 14.36
CA LEU A 10 -5.89 23.70 15.81
C LEU A 10 -7.16 23.37 16.58
N MET A 11 -8.24 22.94 15.91
CA MET A 11 -9.40 22.41 16.62
C MET A 11 -9.04 21.04 17.21
N PRO A 12 -9.21 20.82 18.52
CA PRO A 12 -9.00 19.51 19.10
C PRO A 12 -9.92 18.52 18.41
N LEU A 13 -9.35 17.40 17.97
CA LEU A 13 -10.13 16.31 17.41
C LEU A 13 -11.20 15.88 18.43
N PRO A 14 -12.44 15.58 18.00
CA PRO A 14 -13.44 15.00 18.89
C PRO A 14 -12.84 13.81 19.65
N GLU A 15 -13.17 13.67 20.94
CA GLU A 15 -12.70 12.54 21.75
C GLU A 15 -13.04 11.22 21.04
N GLY A 16 -12.01 10.40 20.81
CA GLY A 16 -12.14 9.12 20.11
C GLY A 16 -11.86 9.15 18.60
N MET A 17 -11.69 10.32 17.97
CA MET A 17 -11.19 10.37 16.59
C MET A 17 -9.68 10.14 16.53
N PRO A 18 -9.19 9.22 15.67
CA PRO A 18 -7.77 9.08 15.43
C PRO A 18 -7.22 10.37 14.81
N VAL A 19 -6.00 10.74 15.21
CA VAL A 19 -5.30 11.89 14.62
C VAL A 19 -5.09 11.63 13.13
N PRO A 20 -5.40 12.60 12.23
CA PRO A 20 -5.08 12.48 10.82
C PRO A 20 -3.61 12.12 10.67
N SER A 21 -3.35 10.93 10.13
CA SER A 21 -2.00 10.43 9.91
C SER A 21 -1.73 10.30 8.42
N GLN A 22 -0.55 10.70 7.99
CA GLN A 22 -0.10 10.41 6.64
C GLN A 22 0.22 8.91 6.51
N PRO A 23 -0.13 8.27 5.37
CA PRO A 23 0.32 6.92 5.10
C PRO A 23 1.84 6.84 5.08
N SER A 24 2.39 5.71 5.53
CA SER A 24 3.82 5.42 5.43
C SER A 24 4.08 4.48 4.26
N LEU A 25 5.07 4.79 3.42
CA LEU A 25 5.49 3.91 2.32
C LEU A 25 6.70 3.08 2.73
N SER A 26 6.58 1.76 2.59
CA SER A 26 7.67 0.80 2.73
C SER A 26 7.98 0.17 1.38
N ASN A 27 9.22 0.30 0.93
CA ASN A 27 9.69 -0.32 -0.30
C ASN A 27 10.49 -1.59 0.02
N MET A 28 10.01 -2.74 -0.44
CA MET A 28 10.69 -4.02 -0.24
C MET A 28 11.55 -4.44 -1.44
N GLY A 29 11.50 -3.69 -2.53
CA GLY A 29 12.30 -3.94 -3.72
C GLY A 29 11.88 -5.19 -4.50
N ASN A 30 12.84 -5.81 -5.19
CA ASN A 30 12.62 -7.02 -5.94
C ASN A 30 12.83 -8.26 -5.05
N LEU A 31 11.79 -9.07 -4.90
CA LEU A 31 11.81 -10.29 -4.09
C LEU A 31 12.32 -11.52 -4.86
N ASP A 32 12.62 -11.44 -6.15
CA ASP A 32 13.22 -12.53 -6.93
C ASP A 32 14.59 -12.98 -6.36
N GLY A 33 15.28 -12.10 -5.62
CA GLY A 33 16.53 -12.44 -4.92
C GLY A 33 16.34 -13.10 -3.55
N ILE A 34 15.11 -13.13 -3.04
CA ILE A 34 14.76 -13.66 -1.71
C ILE A 34 13.99 -14.98 -1.86
N ALA A 35 13.04 -15.05 -2.79
CA ALA A 35 12.26 -16.23 -3.11
C ALA A 35 12.53 -16.67 -4.55
N SER A 36 12.82 -17.96 -4.75
CA SER A 36 12.92 -18.53 -6.09
C SER A 36 11.53 -18.71 -6.67
N ARG A 37 11.38 -18.53 -7.99
CA ARG A 37 10.11 -18.79 -8.69
C ARG A 37 9.80 -20.28 -8.78
N GLN A 38 10.83 -21.12 -8.75
CA GLN A 38 10.70 -22.56 -8.83
C GLN A 38 11.68 -23.24 -7.88
N TYR A 39 11.20 -24.30 -7.23
CA TYR A 39 12.02 -25.18 -6.42
C TYR A 39 11.90 -26.60 -6.99
N GLU A 40 13.05 -27.16 -7.38
CA GLU A 40 13.14 -28.51 -7.94
C GLU A 40 13.50 -29.54 -6.86
N GLY A 41 12.84 -30.70 -6.92
CA GLY A 41 13.04 -31.80 -5.98
C GLY A 41 12.27 -33.04 -6.45
N LYS A 42 11.81 -33.89 -5.52
CA LYS A 42 10.92 -35.03 -5.85
C LYS A 42 9.60 -34.57 -6.48
N HIS A 43 9.17 -33.35 -6.16
CA HIS A 43 8.05 -32.65 -6.76
C HIS A 43 8.53 -31.23 -7.11
N ALA A 44 8.13 -30.72 -8.27
CA ALA A 44 8.37 -29.33 -8.66
C ALA A 44 7.29 -28.44 -8.04
N VAL A 45 7.71 -27.33 -7.43
CA VAL A 45 6.81 -26.30 -6.88
C VAL A 45 7.11 -24.98 -7.58
N GLU A 46 6.05 -24.35 -8.09
CA GLU A 46 6.08 -23.00 -8.65
C GLU A 46 5.49 -22.02 -7.64
N ILE A 47 6.18 -20.89 -7.44
CA ILE A 47 5.68 -19.77 -6.67
C ILE A 47 5.10 -18.76 -7.66
N THR A 48 3.78 -18.60 -7.64
CA THR A 48 3.07 -17.67 -8.52
C THR A 48 3.08 -16.25 -7.97
N ASP A 49 2.95 -16.11 -6.65
CA ASP A 49 2.78 -14.84 -5.96
C ASP A 49 3.46 -14.87 -4.58
N VAL A 50 3.94 -13.71 -4.14
CA VAL A 50 4.55 -13.51 -2.83
C VAL A 50 3.90 -12.29 -2.21
N GLU A 51 3.33 -12.46 -1.01
CA GLU A 51 2.67 -11.39 -0.28
C GLU A 51 3.33 -11.18 1.09
N PRO A 52 3.99 -10.03 1.31
CA PRO A 52 4.43 -9.62 2.62
C PRO A 52 3.24 -9.29 3.52
N VAL A 53 3.11 -10.01 4.63
CA VAL A 53 2.06 -9.74 5.62
C VAL A 53 2.69 -9.09 6.85
N LEU A 54 2.12 -7.97 7.27
CA LEU A 54 2.42 -7.34 8.54
C LEU A 54 1.12 -7.15 9.32
N GLU A 55 1.16 -7.31 10.63
CA GLU A 55 0.07 -6.91 11.50
C GLU A 55 0.27 -5.45 11.95
N ASN A 56 -0.61 -4.55 11.51
CA ASN A 56 -0.53 -3.13 11.85
C ASN A 56 -1.56 -2.75 12.91
N MET A 57 -1.08 -2.59 14.14
CA MET A 57 -1.88 -2.10 15.27
C MET A 57 -1.83 -0.58 15.43
N ARG A 58 -1.10 0.13 14.58
CA ARG A 58 -0.89 1.59 14.68
C ARG A 58 -1.93 2.35 13.85
N VAL A 59 -1.99 3.65 14.11
CA VAL A 59 -2.85 4.59 13.36
C VAL A 59 -2.45 4.69 11.87
N PRO A 60 -1.20 4.96 11.47
CA PRO A 60 -0.92 5.16 10.05
C PRO A 60 -1.14 3.91 9.21
N VAL A 61 -1.83 4.07 8.07
CA VAL A 61 -1.87 3.07 7.00
C VAL A 61 -0.45 2.87 6.47
N MET A 62 0.00 1.63 6.42
CA MET A 62 1.31 1.28 5.87
C MET A 62 1.14 0.69 4.49
N VAL A 63 1.66 1.39 3.49
CA VAL A 63 1.65 0.98 2.09
C VAL A 63 2.95 0.26 1.78
N PHE A 64 2.86 -0.90 1.16
CA PHE A 64 3.99 -1.71 0.72
C PHE A 64 4.04 -1.74 -0.79
N GLN A 65 5.25 -1.61 -1.35
CA GLN A 65 5.50 -1.95 -2.74
C GLN A 65 6.61 -2.98 -2.87
N TRP A 66 6.48 -3.87 -3.84
CA TRP A 66 7.51 -4.84 -4.21
C TRP A 66 7.30 -5.32 -5.65
N SER A 67 8.31 -6.02 -6.17
CA SER A 67 8.17 -6.80 -7.40
C SER A 67 8.54 -8.25 -7.19
N PHE A 68 7.85 -9.13 -7.90
CA PHE A 68 8.12 -10.57 -7.93
C PHE A 68 7.61 -11.13 -9.25
N ALA A 69 8.35 -12.07 -9.84
CA ALA A 69 7.93 -12.72 -11.09
C ALA A 69 7.68 -11.74 -12.26
N GLY A 70 8.34 -10.58 -12.28
CA GLY A 70 8.13 -9.53 -13.29
C GLY A 70 6.84 -8.72 -13.11
N LYS A 71 6.07 -8.97 -12.05
CA LYS A 71 4.90 -8.20 -11.65
C LYS A 71 5.26 -7.20 -10.55
N TRP A 72 4.64 -6.04 -10.57
CA TRP A 72 4.75 -5.03 -9.51
C TRP A 72 3.47 -5.07 -8.65
N TYR A 73 3.66 -4.99 -7.35
CA TYR A 73 2.59 -5.11 -6.36
C TYR A 73 2.56 -3.86 -5.48
N LEU A 74 1.34 -3.47 -5.10
CA LEU A 74 1.05 -2.43 -4.12
C LEU A 74 0.00 -2.96 -3.17
N ASN A 75 0.29 -2.91 -1.87
CA ASN A 75 -0.62 -3.36 -0.82
C ASN A 75 -0.65 -2.34 0.32
N ALA A 76 -1.69 -2.37 1.14
CA ALA A 76 -1.80 -1.55 2.34
C ALA A 76 -2.20 -2.39 3.54
N CYS A 77 -1.47 -2.22 4.65
CA CYS A 77 -1.86 -2.76 5.95
C CYS A 77 -2.34 -1.64 6.86
N TYR A 78 -3.52 -1.82 7.43
CA TYR A 78 -4.22 -0.84 8.25
C TYR A 78 -4.94 -1.51 9.40
N ASN A 79 -5.21 -0.73 10.44
CA ASN A 79 -6.06 -1.18 11.54
C ASN A 79 -7.54 -1.02 11.14
N GLY A 80 -8.24 -2.13 10.93
CA GLY A 80 -9.66 -2.12 10.55
C GLY A 80 -10.62 -1.54 11.60
N SER A 81 -10.14 -1.29 12.83
CA SER A 81 -10.90 -0.53 13.83
C SER A 81 -10.84 0.99 13.60
N LEU A 82 -9.89 1.46 12.79
CA LEU A 82 -9.64 2.88 12.53
C LEU A 82 -9.97 3.30 11.10
N TYR A 83 -9.92 2.38 10.14
CA TYR A 83 -10.19 2.65 8.71
C TYR A 83 -11.16 1.62 8.15
N ALA A 84 -12.04 2.08 7.27
CA ALA A 84 -12.86 1.19 6.47
C ALA A 84 -12.07 0.68 5.25
N GLU A 85 -12.34 -0.56 4.84
CA GLU A 85 -11.68 -1.19 3.69
C GLU A 85 -11.80 -0.35 2.41
N GLY A 86 -13.00 0.18 2.12
CA GLY A 86 -13.23 0.99 0.92
C GLY A 86 -12.45 2.31 0.90
N GLU A 87 -12.10 2.88 2.06
CA GLU A 87 -11.27 4.09 2.12
C GLU A 87 -9.82 3.78 1.73
N VAL A 88 -9.32 2.65 2.19
CA VAL A 88 -7.96 2.18 1.89
C VAL A 88 -7.86 1.71 0.43
N GLU A 89 -8.89 1.04 -0.08
CA GLU A 89 -8.97 0.65 -1.49
C GLU A 89 -8.97 1.88 -2.41
N ALA A 90 -9.76 2.92 -2.07
CA ALA A 90 -9.77 4.17 -2.81
C ALA A 90 -8.40 4.86 -2.81
N LEU A 91 -7.69 4.84 -1.67
CA LEU A 91 -6.31 5.33 -1.56
C LEU A 91 -5.35 4.58 -2.49
N LEU A 92 -5.39 3.24 -2.48
CA LEU A 92 -4.55 2.41 -3.34
C LEU A 92 -4.84 2.63 -4.82
N LYS A 93 -6.11 2.65 -5.20
CA LYS A 93 -6.55 2.93 -6.57
C LYS A 93 -6.04 4.28 -7.05
N ARG A 94 -6.20 5.32 -6.24
CA ARG A 94 -5.73 6.67 -6.57
C ARG A 94 -4.21 6.72 -6.71
N THR A 95 -3.49 6.03 -5.84
CA THR A 95 -2.03 5.92 -5.90
C THR A 95 -1.59 5.25 -7.20
N ARG A 96 -2.23 4.16 -7.60
CA ARG A 96 -1.98 3.46 -8.88
C ARG A 96 -2.23 4.38 -10.08
N GLU A 97 -3.35 5.09 -10.11
CA GLU A 97 -3.69 6.03 -11.19
C GLU A 97 -2.63 7.13 -11.34
N ILE A 98 -2.19 7.72 -10.22
CA ILE A 98 -1.15 8.75 -10.23
C ILE A 98 0.16 8.14 -10.74
N LEU A 99 0.58 6.99 -10.23
CA LEU A 99 1.82 6.33 -10.65
C LEU A 99 1.84 6.05 -12.15
N PHE A 100 0.79 5.43 -12.70
CA PHE A 100 0.74 5.13 -14.13
C PHE A 100 0.72 6.39 -14.99
N LYS A 101 -0.03 7.41 -14.57
CA LYS A 101 -0.04 8.71 -15.25
C LYS A 101 1.35 9.35 -15.28
N GLU A 102 2.04 9.41 -14.16
CA GLU A 102 3.36 10.04 -14.06
C GLU A 102 4.47 9.23 -14.75
N LEU A 103 4.30 7.90 -14.85
CA LEU A 103 5.21 7.01 -15.58
C LEU A 103 4.92 6.94 -17.09
N GLY A 104 3.85 7.58 -17.56
CA GLY A 104 3.46 7.56 -18.98
C GLY A 104 2.99 6.18 -19.45
N VAL A 105 2.46 5.35 -18.54
CA VAL A 105 1.87 4.05 -18.87
C VAL A 105 0.38 4.26 -19.05
N ASP A 106 -0.14 4.07 -20.27
CA ASP A 106 -1.57 4.11 -20.54
C ASP A 106 -2.25 2.97 -19.75
N GLY A 107 -3.11 3.34 -18.82
CA GLY A 107 -3.57 2.50 -17.70
C GLY A 107 -4.52 1.35 -18.03
N GLU A 108 -4.24 0.55 -19.05
CA GLU A 108 -4.83 -0.79 -19.18
C GLU A 108 -4.05 -1.78 -18.30
N ALA A 109 -4.35 -1.76 -17.01
CA ALA A 109 -4.03 -2.88 -16.13
C ALA A 109 -5.28 -3.75 -16.03
N ASP A 110 -5.22 -4.93 -16.64
CA ASP A 110 -6.24 -5.98 -16.54
C ASP A 110 -6.61 -6.26 -15.07
N ALA A 111 -7.91 -6.56 -14.90
CA ALA A 111 -8.61 -6.86 -13.65
C ALA A 111 -8.05 -8.07 -12.89
#